data_AF-A0A937S8J8-F1
#
_entry.id   AF-A0A937S8J8-F1
#
_cell.length_a   1.000
_cell.length_b   1.000
_cell.length_c   1.000
_cell.angle_alpha   90.00
_cell.angle_beta   90.00
_cell.angle_gamma   90.00
#
_symmetry.space_group_name_H-M   'P 1'
#
loop_
_entity.id
_entity.type
_entity.pdbx_description
1 polymer ?
#
loop_
_entity_poly.entity_id
_entity_poly.type
_entity_poly.pdbx_seq_one_letter_code
_entity_poly.pdbx_strand_id
1 'polypeptide(L)'
;MEVTADRLNELIKCHSYHERAPEWGERAWIAHGECADVVYWDISNSWCDIVHVQVKRGGEDWLKWFYEETLRQPDTIGSEAGQ
;
A
#
# COMPACT_ATOMS: atom_id res chain seq x y z
N MET A 1 5.55 -4.14 5.74
CA MET A 1 5.49 -4.65 4.35
C MET A 1 5.42 -3.45 3.43
N GLU A 2 6.34 -3.35 2.47
CA GLU A 2 6.55 -2.12 1.71
C GLU A 2 5.88 -2.16 0.34
N VAL A 3 5.20 -1.09 -0.03
CA VAL A 3 4.52 -0.91 -1.32
C VAL A 3 4.63 0.55 -1.75
N THR A 4 4.62 0.86 -3.04
CA THR A 4 4.52 2.25 -3.49
C THR A 4 3.11 2.79 -3.28
N ALA A 5 2.96 4.10 -3.05
CA ALA A 5 1.66 4.74 -2.88
C ALA A 5 0.74 4.51 -4.09
N ASP A 6 1.27 4.55 -5.31
CA ASP A 6 0.51 4.29 -6.53
C ASP A 6 0.01 2.85 -6.58
N ARG A 7 0.87 1.88 -6.26
CA ARG A 7 0.47 0.47 -6.22
C ARG A 7 -0.53 0.20 -5.11
N LEU A 8 -0.37 0.83 -3.94
CA LEU A 8 -1.35 0.76 -2.86
C LEU A 8 -2.73 1.24 -3.36
N ASN A 9 -2.76 2.38 -4.06
CA ASN A 9 -3.99 2.94 -4.61
C ASN A 9 -4.67 2.01 -5.61
N GLU A 10 -3.91 1.38 -6.49
CA GLU A 10 -4.44 0.37 -7.42
C GLU A 10 -5.04 -0.82 -6.67
N LEU A 11 -4.31 -1.38 -5.70
CA LEU A 11 -4.70 -2.60 -5.00
C LEU A 11 -6.00 -2.42 -4.21
N ILE A 12 -6.17 -1.26 -3.56
CA ILE A 12 -7.36 -0.98 -2.74
C ILE A 12 -8.44 -0.20 -3.50
N LYS A 13 -8.21 0.13 -4.77
CA LYS A 13 -9.03 1.03 -5.58
C LYS A 13 -9.28 2.37 -4.87
N CYS A 14 -8.20 2.99 -4.42
CA CYS A 14 -8.23 4.32 -3.84
C CYS A 14 -8.31 5.36 -4.97
N HIS A 15 -9.44 6.06 -5.06
CA HIS A 15 -9.63 7.18 -6.00
C HIS A 15 -9.59 8.54 -5.30
N SER A 16 -9.48 8.55 -3.98
CA SER A 16 -9.52 9.73 -3.13
C SER A 16 -8.14 10.07 -2.57
N TYR A 17 -8.07 11.19 -1.84
CA TYR A 17 -6.89 11.60 -1.10
C TYR A 17 -6.68 10.73 0.15
N HIS A 18 -5.45 10.72 0.66
CA HIS A 18 -5.09 10.05 1.90
C HIS A 18 -5.19 11.03 3.06
N GLU A 19 -5.59 10.54 4.22
CA GLU A 19 -5.77 11.35 5.43
C GLU A 19 -4.65 11.05 6.42
N ARG A 20 -4.23 12.06 7.21
CA ARG A 20 -3.25 11.82 8.26
C ARG A 20 -3.90 11.08 9.43
N ALA A 21 -3.17 10.10 9.96
CA ALA A 21 -3.62 9.28 11.07
C ALA A 21 -2.60 9.32 12.22
N PRO A 22 -2.40 10.51 12.85
CA PRO A 22 -1.34 10.72 13.84
C PRO A 22 -1.42 9.78 15.06
N GLU A 23 -2.59 9.21 15.34
CA GLU A 23 -2.80 8.19 16.36
C GLU A 23 -2.03 6.88 16.11
N TRP A 24 -1.62 6.64 14.85
CA TRP A 24 -0.77 5.52 14.45
C TRP A 24 0.72 5.90 14.30
N GLY A 25 1.07 7.17 14.57
CA GLY A 25 2.42 7.71 14.43
C GLY A 25 2.47 8.99 13.59
N GLU A 26 3.51 9.81 13.78
CA GLU A 26 3.63 11.14 13.14
C GLU A 26 3.62 11.10 11.61
N ARG A 27 4.15 10.02 11.03
CA ARG A 27 4.20 9.80 9.56
C ARG A 27 3.11 8.85 9.07
N ALA A 28 2.10 8.56 9.89
CA ALA A 28 1.05 7.63 9.53
C ALA A 28 -0.08 8.31 8.75
N TRP A 29 -0.59 7.57 7.77
CA TRP A 29 -1.67 7.97 6.88
C TRP A 29 -2.66 6.83 6.73
N ILE A 30 -3.90 7.17 6.39
CA ILE A 30 -4.95 6.24 5.98
C ILE A 30 -5.29 6.50 4.52
N ALA A 31 -5.23 5.45 3.71
CA ALA A 31 -5.73 5.43 2.35
C ALA A 31 -7.14 4.81 2.33
N HIS A 32 -8.12 5.59 1.86
CA HIS A 32 -9.53 5.19 1.83
C HIS A 32 -9.91 4.52 0.50
N GLY A 33 -9.66 3.22 0.39
CA GLY A 33 -10.01 2.43 -0.79
C GLY A 33 -11.47 1.96 -0.82
N GLU A 34 -11.96 1.60 -2.01
CA GLU A 34 -13.25 0.92 -2.16
C GLU A 34 -13.23 -0.49 -1.56
N CYS A 35 -12.09 -1.19 -1.65
CA CYS A 35 -11.94 -2.56 -1.18
C CYS A 35 -11.53 -2.64 0.30
N ALA A 36 -10.67 -1.73 0.75
CA ALA A 36 -10.17 -1.67 2.12
C ALA A 36 -9.72 -0.26 2.50
N ASP A 37 -9.73 0.04 3.80
CA ASP A 37 -8.94 1.14 4.37
C ASP A 37 -7.57 0.60 4.79
N VAL A 38 -6.51 1.32 4.47
CA VAL A 38 -5.14 0.90 4.81
C VAL A 38 -4.43 2.00 5.57
N VAL A 39 -4.01 1.68 6.79
CA VAL A 39 -3.05 2.50 7.55
C VAL A 39 -1.65 2.13 7.09
N TYR A 40 -0.87 3.14 6.72
CA TYR A 40 0.53 2.96 6.35
C TYR A 40 1.40 4.08 6.93
N TRP A 41 2.69 3.80 7.10
CA TRP A 41 3.69 4.81 7.37
C TRP A 41 4.35 5.26 6.07
N ASP A 42 4.41 6.57 5.85
CA ASP A 42 5.24 7.12 4.79
C ASP A 42 6.72 6.89 5.14
N ILE A 43 7.44 6.15 4.31
CA ILE A 43 8.87 5.86 4.47
C ILE A 43 9.72 6.58 3.42
N SER A 44 9.20 7.67 2.83
CA SER A 44 9.82 8.52 1.81
C SER A 44 9.89 7.88 0.41
N ASN A 45 10.20 8.69 -0.62
CA ASN A 45 10.30 8.25 -2.02
C ASN A 45 9.04 7.55 -2.56
N SER A 46 7.86 8.00 -2.11
CA SER A 46 6.56 7.41 -2.45
C SER A 46 6.37 5.97 -1.97
N TRP A 47 7.21 5.48 -1.05
CA TRP A 47 7.06 4.17 -0.42
C TRP A 47 6.24 4.26 0.86
N CYS A 48 5.48 3.20 1.10
CA CYS A 48 4.54 3.05 2.19
C CYS A 48 4.83 1.73 2.91
N ASP A 49 4.98 1.77 4.23
CA ASP A 49 5.01 0.57 5.06
C ASP A 49 3.61 0.28 5.61
N ILE A 50 3.00 -0.83 5.19
CA ILE A 50 1.64 -1.20 5.59
C ILE A 50 1.63 -1.61 7.06
N VAL A 51 0.81 -0.92 7.84
CA VAL A 51 0.65 -1.12 9.28
C VAL A 51 -0.62 -1.91 9.59
N HIS A 52 -1.74 -1.52 8.98
CA HIS A 52 -3.04 -2.13 9.25
C HIS A 52 -3.93 -2.10 8.00
N VAL A 53 -4.72 -3.16 7.81
CA VAL A 53 -5.67 -3.29 6.70
C VAL A 53 -7.04 -3.63 7.26
N GLN A 54 -8.02 -2.77 6.97
CA GLN A 54 -9.41 -3.00 7.30
C GLN A 54 -10.22 -3.26 6.03
N VAL A 55 -10.57 -4.53 5.80
CA VAL A 55 -11.29 -4.97 4.59
C VAL A 55 -12.76 -4.49 4.64
N LYS A 56 -13.20 -3.85 3.55
CA LYS A 56 -14.61 -3.47 3.33
C LYS A 56 -15.32 -4.46 2.42
N ARG A 57 -14.62 -5.01 1.43
CA ARG A 57 -15.15 -5.95 0.42
C ARG A 57 -14.12 -7.04 0.09
N GLY A 58 -14.58 -8.27 -0.15
CA GLY A 58 -13.74 -9.38 -0.66
C GLY A 58 -13.32 -10.43 0.38
N GLY A 59 -13.48 -10.16 1.68
CA GLY A 59 -13.22 -11.15 2.74
C GLY A 59 -11.77 -11.64 2.82
N GLU A 60 -11.56 -12.82 3.38
CA GLU A 60 -10.23 -13.40 3.64
C GLU A 60 -9.42 -13.68 2.36
N ASP A 61 -10.09 -14.15 1.29
CA ASP A 61 -9.42 -14.44 0.01
C ASP A 61 -8.83 -13.17 -0.62
N TRP A 62 -9.55 -12.06 -0.55
CA TRP A 62 -9.03 -10.77 -1.03
C TRP A 62 -7.87 -10.27 -0.18
N LEU A 63 -7.94 -10.44 1.14
CA LEU A 63 -6.86 -10.04 2.05
C LEU A 63 -5.58 -10.85 1.77
N LYS A 64 -5.71 -12.15 1.52
CA LYS A 64 -4.59 -13.00 1.12
C LYS A 64 -4.00 -12.53 -0.21
N TRP A 65 -4.84 -12.30 -1.22
CA TRP A 65 -4.41 -11.75 -2.51
C TRP A 65 -3.70 -10.41 -2.37
N PHE A 66 -4.23 -9.50 -1.55
CA PHE A 66 -3.63 -8.19 -1.28
C PHE A 66 -2.20 -8.33 -0.76
N TYR A 67 -1.99 -9.17 0.26
CA TYR A 67 -0.67 -9.40 0.83
C TYR A 67 0.30 -10.07 -0.16
N GLU A 68 -0.18 -11.01 -0.98
CA GLU A 68 0.62 -11.62 -2.04
C GLU A 68 1.06 -10.59 -3.10
N GLU A 69 0.16 -9.69 -3.51
CA GLU A 69 0.46 -8.65 -4.50
C GLU A 69 1.39 -7.57 -3.97
N THR A 70 1.30 -7.21 -2.69
CA THR A 70 2.25 -6.26 -2.08
C THR A 70 3.66 -6.85 -1.93
N LEU A 71 3.79 -8.18 -1.87
CA LEU A 71 5.07 -8.87 -1.86
C LEU A 71 5.66 -9.04 -3.26
N ARG A 72 4.82 -9.03 -4.30
CA ARG A 72 5.25 -8.98 -5.70
C ARG A 72 5.73 -7.56 -6.02
N GLN A 73 6.99 -7.26 -5.71
CA GLN A 73 7.61 -6.05 -6.25
C GLN A 73 7.57 -6.13 -7.78
N PRO A 74 7.22 -5.05 -8.51
CA PRO A 74 7.42 -5.03 -9.95
C PRO A 74 8.91 -5.25 -10.18
N ASP A 75 9.25 -6.26 -10.99
CA ASP A 75 10.62 -6.49 -11.42
C ASP A 75 11.22 -5.15 -11.85
N THR A 76 12.29 -4.75 -11.17
CA THR A 76 13.09 -3.59 -11.53
C THR A 76 13.45 -3.74 -13.01
N ILE A 77 12.80 -2.97 -13.88
CA ILE A 77 13.22 -2.86 -15.27
C ILE A 77 14.60 -2.19 -15.25
N GLY A 78 15.65 -3.00 -15.48
CA GLY A 78 16.97 -2.53 -15.89
C GLY A 78 18.08 -2.62 -14.85
N SER A 79 18.71 -3.79 -14.76
CA SER A 79 20.19 -3.89 -14.61
C SER A 79 20.76 -4.53 -15.87
N GLU A 80 20.64 -3.82 -17.00
CA GLU A 80 21.63 -3.90 -18.07
C GLU A 80 22.30 -2.53 -18.17
N ALA A 81 23.48 -2.40 -17.55
CA ALA A 81 24.59 -1.54 -17.99
C ALA A 81 25.72 -1.60 -16.95
N GLY A 82 26.86 -2.22 -17.30
CA GLY A 82 28.11 -1.93 -16.60
C GLY A 82 29.16 -3.04 -16.52
N GLN A 83 29.81 -3.30 -17.66
CA GLN A 83 31.11 -3.96 -17.87
C GLN A 83 31.24 -5.48 -17.73
#